data_AF-A0A959T699-F1
#
_entry.id   AF-A0A959T699-F1
#
_cell.length_a   1.000
_cell.length_b   1.000
_cell.length_c   1.000
_cell.angle_alpha   90.00
_cell.angle_beta   90.00
_cell.angle_gamma   90.00
#
_symmetry.space_group_name_H-M   'P 1'
#
loop_
_entity.id
_entity.type
_entity.pdbx_description
1 polymer ?
#
loop_
_entity_poly.entity_id
_entity_poly.type
_entity_poly.pdbx_seq_one_letter_code
_entity_poly.pdbx_strand_id
1 'polypeptide(L)'
;MPIRFRPHIAATLVPQSLDYWVIVADHLLRRILAFRTGPGGTDTIPVVSATGVLESTLGHSDNMVLNAQGTMIATRSLDTDRIYLFSFDPIDGTASLFAEFVDEFGAGGLEFSPNGQFLYSIRVPAFDQVEYVQWDLSSNDPQTIYDSANVVHVEQVPGGMLVPWPRLGPDGCIHVPVAFEHHYTSILMPDLAGPACQVVSAYIDLPGSWMDGRTTNQCKRYHDS
;
A
#
# COMPACT_ATOMS: atom_id res chain seq x y z
N MET A 1 10.69 -10.26 -25.36
CA MET A 1 9.48 -9.49 -24.97
C MET A 1 9.96 -8.19 -24.33
N PRO A 2 9.42 -7.01 -24.66
CA PRO A 2 9.71 -5.82 -23.87
C PRO A 2 9.02 -5.97 -22.51
N ILE A 3 9.80 -5.90 -21.44
CA ILE A 3 9.30 -5.82 -20.06
C ILE A 3 8.49 -4.52 -19.97
N ARG A 4 7.17 -4.63 -19.83
CA ARG A 4 6.31 -3.47 -19.59
C ARG A 4 6.37 -3.14 -18.11
N PHE A 5 7.16 -2.14 -17.76
CA PHE A 5 7.10 -1.52 -16.45
C PHE A 5 5.74 -0.86 -16.28
N ARG A 6 4.99 -1.24 -15.24
CA ARG A 6 3.78 -0.52 -14.83
C ARG A 6 4.22 0.52 -13.82
N PRO A 7 4.18 1.83 -14.13
CA PRO A 7 4.44 2.83 -13.11
C PRO A 7 3.35 2.71 -12.05
N HIS A 8 3.76 2.59 -10.79
CA HIS A 8 2.84 2.69 -9.66
C HIS A 8 2.56 4.16 -9.41
N ILE A 9 1.28 4.51 -9.38
CA ILE A 9 0.80 5.89 -9.25
C ILE A 9 -0.03 5.97 -7.97
N ALA A 10 0.24 7.01 -7.18
CA ALA A 10 -0.60 7.43 -6.07
C ALA A 10 -0.88 8.93 -6.21
N ALA A 11 -1.87 9.44 -5.48
CA ALA A 11 -2.12 10.87 -5.45
C ALA A 11 -2.57 11.32 -4.06
N THR A 12 -2.26 12.57 -3.72
CA THR A 12 -2.74 13.25 -2.52
C THR A 12 -3.04 14.70 -2.79
N LEU A 13 -3.88 15.31 -1.97
CA LEU A 13 -4.11 16.75 -1.99
C LEU A 13 -2.86 17.50 -1.55
N VAL A 14 -2.67 18.67 -2.16
CA VAL A 14 -1.81 19.72 -1.62
C VAL A 14 -2.59 20.42 -0.50
N PRO A 15 -2.06 20.56 0.73
CA PRO A 15 -2.78 21.14 1.85
C PRO A 15 -3.29 22.54 1.53
N GLN A 16 -4.55 22.81 1.88
CA GLN A 16 -5.21 24.12 1.69
C GLN A 16 -5.27 24.58 0.23
N SER A 17 -5.19 23.64 -0.73
CA SER A 17 -5.27 23.89 -2.17
C SER A 17 -6.29 22.96 -2.83
N LEU A 18 -6.69 23.29 -4.07
CA LEU A 18 -7.43 22.38 -4.96
C LEU A 18 -6.50 21.51 -5.81
N ASP A 19 -5.20 21.65 -5.62
CA ASP A 19 -4.20 20.89 -6.35
C ASP A 19 -3.96 19.52 -5.70
N TYR A 20 -3.42 18.62 -6.51
CA TYR A 20 -3.01 17.29 -6.12
C TYR A 20 -1.55 17.07 -6.49
N TRP A 21 -0.83 16.33 -5.66
CA TRP A 21 0.37 15.63 -6.07
C TRP A 21 -0.02 14.32 -6.74
N VAL A 22 0.44 14.10 -7.96
CA VAL A 22 0.47 12.80 -8.63
C VAL A 22 1.88 12.25 -8.47
N ILE A 23 2.00 11.18 -7.68
CA ILE A 23 3.26 10.60 -7.26
C ILE A 23 3.50 9.34 -8.08
N VAL A 24 4.69 9.23 -8.67
CA VAL A 24 5.12 8.09 -9.47
C VAL A 24 6.45 7.57 -8.93
N ALA A 25 6.49 6.28 -8.63
CA ALA A 25 7.76 5.60 -8.37
C ALA A 25 8.43 5.23 -9.71
N ASP A 26 9.60 5.83 -9.96
CA ASP A 26 10.47 5.49 -11.08
C ASP A 26 11.57 4.55 -10.57
N HIS A 27 11.24 3.25 -10.60
CA HIS A 27 12.10 2.18 -10.08
C HIS A 27 13.40 2.03 -10.88
N LEU A 28 13.38 2.31 -12.19
CA LEU A 28 14.57 2.23 -13.05
C LEU A 28 15.62 3.27 -12.67
N LEU A 29 15.16 4.50 -12.41
CA LEU A 29 16.02 5.62 -12.07
C LEU A 29 16.10 5.89 -10.56
N ARG A 30 15.52 5.01 -9.73
CA ARG A 30 15.59 5.03 -8.27
C ARG A 30 15.18 6.37 -7.67
N ARG A 31 14.02 6.83 -8.10
CA ARG A 31 13.49 8.13 -7.73
C ARG A 31 11.98 8.12 -7.61
N ILE A 32 11.49 9.05 -6.81
CA ILE A 32 10.06 9.40 -6.76
C ILE A 32 9.90 10.71 -7.54
N LEU A 33 8.89 10.74 -8.40
CA LEU A 33 8.48 11.91 -9.16
C LEU A 33 7.15 12.39 -8.62
N ALA A 34 7.06 13.65 -8.21
CA ALA A 34 5.81 14.28 -7.82
C ALA A 34 5.44 15.38 -8.82
N PHE A 35 4.32 15.18 -9.52
CA PHE A 35 3.75 16.15 -10.44
C PHE A 35 2.61 16.88 -9.75
N ARG A 36 2.63 18.21 -9.76
CA ARG A 36 1.49 18.99 -9.25
C ARG A 36 0.44 19.10 -10.36
N THR A 37 -0.80 18.76 -10.04
CA THR A 37 -1.96 18.87 -10.93
C THR A 37 -3.01 19.73 -10.25
N GLY A 38 -3.48 20.74 -10.95
CA GLY A 38 -4.55 21.63 -10.49
C GLY A 38 -5.49 22.04 -11.61
N PRO A 39 -6.42 22.99 -11.36
CA PRO A 39 -7.33 23.51 -12.37
C PRO A 39 -6.62 24.11 -13.61
N GLY A 40 -5.38 24.56 -13.45
CA GLY A 40 -4.53 25.09 -14.54
C GLY A 40 -3.84 24.01 -15.39
N GLY A 41 -3.97 22.73 -15.04
CA GLY A 41 -3.29 21.61 -15.68
C GLY A 41 -2.23 20.96 -14.79
N THR A 42 -1.37 20.15 -15.41
CA THR A 42 -0.26 19.44 -14.73
C THR A 42 1.06 20.15 -14.99
N ASP A 43 1.84 20.38 -13.94
CA ASP A 43 3.22 20.85 -14.06
C ASP A 43 4.06 19.85 -14.86
N THR A 44 4.75 20.32 -15.90
CA THR A 44 5.54 19.44 -16.77
C THR A 44 6.92 19.10 -16.19
N ILE A 45 7.30 19.76 -15.10
CA ILE A 45 8.57 19.53 -14.39
C ILE A 45 8.22 18.97 -13.01
N PRO A 46 8.44 17.67 -12.76
CA PRO A 46 8.16 17.09 -11.45
C PRO A 46 9.20 17.54 -10.41
N VAL A 47 8.79 17.52 -9.15
CA VAL A 47 9.73 17.46 -8.03
C VAL A 47 10.36 16.07 -8.02
N VAL A 48 11.69 16.00 -8.03
CA VAL A 48 12.43 14.74 -8.16
C VAL A 48 13.16 14.45 -6.86
N SER A 49 12.79 13.34 -6.23
CA SER A 49 13.46 12.83 -5.04
C SER A 49 14.28 11.60 -5.39
N ALA A 50 15.60 11.70 -5.28
CA ALA A 50 16.48 10.54 -5.39
C ALA A 50 16.31 9.67 -4.15
N THR A 51 15.77 8.46 -4.31
CA THR A 51 15.50 7.57 -3.19
C THR A 51 16.65 6.61 -2.91
N GLY A 52 17.53 6.40 -3.89
CA GLY A 52 18.69 5.50 -3.76
C GLY A 52 18.33 4.01 -3.71
N VAL A 53 17.05 3.68 -3.47
CA VAL A 53 16.49 2.34 -3.46
C VAL A 53 16.66 1.72 -4.84
N LEU A 54 17.56 0.74 -4.92
CA LEU A 54 17.52 -0.26 -5.96
C LEU A 54 16.20 -1.00 -5.79
N GLU A 55 15.42 -1.25 -6.86
CA GLU A 55 15.26 -2.65 -7.24
C GLU A 55 14.44 -3.01 -8.47
N SER A 56 14.75 -4.25 -8.86
CA SER A 56 14.15 -5.15 -9.82
C SER A 56 14.61 -5.03 -11.28
N THR A 57 15.37 -6.05 -11.71
CA THR A 57 15.56 -6.34 -13.15
C THR A 57 14.31 -6.98 -13.76
N LEU A 58 13.37 -7.41 -12.92
CA LEU A 58 12.13 -8.09 -13.31
C LEU A 58 10.92 -7.15 -13.41
N GLY A 59 11.03 -5.91 -12.93
CA GLY A 59 9.99 -4.90 -13.02
C GLY A 59 8.80 -5.10 -12.07
N HIS A 60 8.98 -5.81 -10.95
CA HIS A 60 7.91 -6.12 -10.00
C HIS A 60 8.06 -5.32 -8.70
N SER A 61 7.48 -4.13 -8.68
CA SER A 61 7.23 -3.37 -7.45
C SER A 61 5.72 -3.19 -7.32
N ASP A 62 4.97 -4.29 -7.23
CA ASP A 62 3.55 -4.34 -7.61
C ASP A 62 2.60 -3.52 -6.71
N ASN A 63 3.10 -2.82 -5.70
CA ASN A 63 2.29 -1.98 -4.84
C ASN A 63 3.03 -0.71 -4.37
N MET A 64 2.38 0.44 -4.56
CA MET A 64 2.71 1.71 -3.92
C MET A 64 1.41 2.26 -3.34
N VAL A 65 1.42 2.55 -2.04
CA VAL A 65 0.30 3.13 -1.33
C VAL A 65 0.76 4.37 -0.57
N LEU A 66 -0.15 5.32 -0.43
CA LEU A 66 0.03 6.51 0.35
C LEU A 66 -0.91 6.44 1.55
N ASN A 67 -0.48 6.94 2.71
CA ASN A 67 -1.35 7.07 3.88
C ASN A 67 -2.41 8.17 3.67
N ALA A 68 -3.45 8.17 4.50
CA ALA A 68 -4.57 9.10 4.36
C ALA A 68 -4.19 10.57 4.54
N GLN A 69 -3.13 10.83 5.30
CA GLN A 69 -2.62 12.16 5.55
C GLN A 69 -1.74 12.67 4.40
N GLY A 70 -1.39 11.81 3.44
CA GLY A 70 -0.54 12.17 2.32
C GLY A 70 0.89 12.51 2.73
N THR A 71 1.39 11.93 3.81
CA THR A 71 2.72 12.22 4.38
C THR A 71 3.68 11.03 4.34
N MET A 72 3.19 9.85 3.96
CA MET A 72 4.00 8.65 3.92
C MET A 72 3.60 7.75 2.76
N ILE A 73 4.61 7.27 2.03
CA ILE A 73 4.49 6.31 0.93
C ILE A 73 5.06 4.99 1.41
N ALA A 74 4.35 3.89 1.19
CA ALA A 74 4.87 2.55 1.33
C ALA A 74 4.93 1.87 -0.05
N THR A 75 6.01 1.14 -0.30
CA THR A 75 6.13 0.28 -1.48
C THR A 75 6.83 -1.01 -1.11
N ARG A 76 6.61 -2.05 -1.92
CA ARG A 76 7.25 -3.35 -1.77
C ARG A 76 8.08 -3.70 -2.99
N SER A 77 9.25 -4.30 -2.74
CA SER A 77 9.99 -5.08 -3.74
C SER A 77 9.72 -6.57 -3.50
N LEU A 78 9.19 -7.25 -4.52
CA LEU A 78 9.05 -8.71 -4.52
C LEU A 78 10.38 -9.42 -4.82
N ASP A 79 11.39 -8.70 -5.30
CA ASP A 79 12.69 -9.29 -5.64
C ASP A 79 13.59 -9.46 -4.40
N THR A 80 13.39 -8.64 -3.35
CA THR A 80 14.13 -8.77 -2.09
C THR A 80 13.28 -8.94 -0.86
N ASP A 81 11.97 -9.11 -1.04
CA ASP A 81 11.01 -9.22 0.06
C ASP A 81 11.15 -8.04 1.02
N ARG A 82 11.23 -6.82 0.49
CA ARG A 82 11.42 -5.60 1.29
C ARG A 82 10.25 -4.64 1.16
N ILE A 83 9.90 -4.03 2.29
CA ILE A 83 9.06 -2.84 2.34
C ILE A 83 9.98 -1.63 2.46
N TYR A 84 9.68 -0.60 1.67
CA TYR A 84 10.29 0.72 1.77
C TYR A 84 9.22 1.72 2.16
N LEU A 85 9.51 2.48 3.22
CA LEU A 85 8.73 3.63 3.66
C LEU A 85 9.46 4.90 3.28
N PHE A 86 8.75 5.81 2.63
CA PHE A 86 9.24 7.16 2.34
C PHE A 86 8.38 8.16 3.09
N SER A 87 9.01 9.10 3.78
CA SER A 87 8.33 10.33 4.17
C SER A 87 8.06 11.15 2.92
N PHE A 88 6.92 11.83 2.87
CA PHE A 88 6.52 12.74 1.81
C PHE A 88 6.08 14.07 2.42
N ASP A 89 6.61 15.17 1.92
CA ASP A 89 6.16 16.51 2.30
C ASP A 89 5.11 16.99 1.29
N PRO A 90 3.83 17.08 1.68
CA PRO A 90 2.78 17.49 0.75
C PRO A 90 2.79 19.00 0.46
N ILE A 91 3.63 19.80 1.13
CA ILE A 91 3.81 21.22 0.84
C ILE A 91 4.68 21.42 -0.39
N ASP A 92 5.80 20.71 -0.50
CA ASP A 92 6.78 20.90 -1.57
C ASP A 92 6.93 19.71 -2.53
N GLY A 93 6.28 18.58 -2.23
CA GLY A 93 6.28 17.38 -3.06
C GLY A 93 7.55 16.53 -2.93
N THR A 94 8.41 16.80 -1.96
CA THR A 94 9.64 16.02 -1.75
C THR A 94 9.37 14.73 -0.99
N ALA A 95 10.07 13.67 -1.38
CA ALA A 95 10.11 12.39 -0.68
C ALA A 95 11.54 12.04 -0.22
N SER A 96 11.66 11.29 0.87
CA SER A 96 12.93 10.71 1.35
C SER A 96 12.73 9.34 1.98
N LEU A 97 13.70 8.44 1.82
CA LEU A 97 13.65 7.12 2.46
C LEU A 97 13.63 7.30 3.98
N PHE A 98 12.62 6.75 4.62
CA PHE A 98 12.39 6.83 6.05
C PHE A 98 12.77 5.52 6.75
N ALA A 99 12.30 4.39 6.25
CA ALA A 99 12.62 3.07 6.76
C ALA A 99 12.63 2.04 5.62
N GLU A 100 13.41 0.98 5.80
CA GLU A 100 13.33 -0.21 4.99
C GLU A 100 13.48 -1.44 5.88
N PHE A 101 12.73 -2.49 5.59
CA PHE A 101 12.81 -3.74 6.35
C PHE A 101 12.30 -4.92 5.53
N VAL A 102 12.70 -6.12 5.94
CA VAL A 102 12.29 -7.36 5.29
C VAL A 102 10.85 -7.68 5.68
N ASP A 103 10.08 -8.12 4.71
CA ASP A 103 8.74 -8.65 4.87
C ASP A 103 8.69 -10.07 4.31
N GLU A 104 9.13 -11.03 5.13
CA GLU A 104 9.21 -12.43 4.74
C GLU A 104 7.85 -12.92 4.23
N PHE A 105 7.84 -13.63 3.10
CA PHE A 105 6.62 -14.10 2.43
C PHE A 105 5.67 -13.00 1.97
N GLY A 106 6.14 -11.75 1.92
CA GLY A 106 5.40 -10.60 1.44
C GLY A 106 5.13 -10.70 -0.06
N ALA A 107 4.08 -11.41 -0.44
CA ALA A 107 3.64 -11.46 -1.84
C ALA A 107 2.50 -10.47 -2.13
N GLY A 108 1.64 -10.21 -1.15
CA GLY A 108 0.45 -9.34 -1.18
C GLY A 108 0.67 -7.85 -1.40
N GLY A 109 -0.43 -7.08 -1.36
CA GLY A 109 -0.35 -5.62 -1.27
C GLY A 109 -0.14 -5.08 0.13
N LEU A 110 0.12 -3.77 0.20
CA LEU A 110 0.20 -2.98 1.42
C LEU A 110 -1.02 -2.07 1.54
N GLU A 111 -1.39 -1.70 2.76
CA GLU A 111 -2.37 -0.64 3.02
C GLU A 111 -2.15 0.01 4.39
N PHE A 112 -2.33 1.33 4.48
CA PHE A 112 -2.25 2.05 5.76
C PHE A 112 -3.59 2.04 6.49
N SER A 113 -3.54 2.07 7.83
CA SER A 113 -4.71 2.42 8.64
C SER A 113 -5.18 3.86 8.36
N PRO A 114 -6.46 4.19 8.59
CA PRO A 114 -7.01 5.54 8.42
C PRO A 114 -6.18 6.62 9.12
N ASN A 115 -5.72 6.38 10.34
CA ASN A 115 -4.92 7.34 11.10
C ASN A 115 -3.43 7.35 10.72
N GLY A 116 -2.99 6.43 9.85
CA GLY A 116 -1.59 6.28 9.42
C GLY A 116 -0.64 5.67 10.44
N GLN A 117 -1.13 5.23 11.61
CA GLN A 117 -0.32 4.60 12.65
C GLN A 117 0.12 3.19 12.26
N PHE A 118 -0.72 2.42 11.57
CA PHE A 118 -0.41 1.05 11.22
C PHE A 118 -0.23 0.89 9.71
N LEU A 119 0.74 0.06 9.33
CA LEU A 119 0.83 -0.51 7.99
C LEU A 119 0.35 -1.95 8.05
N TYR A 120 -0.47 -2.34 7.09
CA TYR A 120 -0.88 -3.71 6.87
C TYR A 120 -0.21 -4.29 5.62
N SER A 121 0.24 -5.53 5.72
CA SER A 121 0.73 -6.35 4.62
C SER A 121 -0.10 -7.60 4.53
N ILE A 122 -0.26 -8.06 3.30
CA ILE A 122 -0.64 -9.44 3.06
C ILE A 122 0.60 -10.28 2.72
N ARG A 123 0.82 -11.34 3.48
CA ARG A 123 1.83 -12.38 3.22
C ARG A 123 1.19 -13.66 2.73
N VAL A 124 1.95 -14.45 1.98
CA VAL A 124 1.53 -15.74 1.45
C VAL A 124 2.62 -16.78 1.76
N PRO A 125 2.67 -17.31 3.00
CA PRO A 125 3.70 -18.26 3.41
C PRO A 125 3.52 -19.66 2.77
N ALA A 126 2.31 -19.99 2.32
CA ALA A 126 2.01 -21.24 1.62
C ALA A 126 0.93 -21.01 0.54
N PHE A 127 0.81 -21.93 -0.41
CA PHE A 127 -0.06 -21.80 -1.57
C PHE A 127 -1.55 -21.59 -1.23
N ASP A 128 -1.99 -22.13 -0.10
CA ASP A 128 -3.37 -22.12 0.41
C ASP A 128 -3.51 -21.31 1.71
N GLN A 129 -2.52 -20.48 2.05
CA GLN A 129 -2.49 -19.72 3.29
C GLN A 129 -2.11 -18.26 3.05
N VAL A 130 -2.88 -17.36 3.66
CA VAL A 130 -2.65 -15.92 3.64
C VAL A 130 -2.53 -15.42 5.09
N GLU A 131 -1.53 -14.59 5.38
CA GLU A 131 -1.40 -13.91 6.66
C GLU A 131 -1.60 -12.41 6.50
N TYR A 132 -2.29 -11.83 7.49
CA TYR A 132 -2.52 -10.40 7.61
C TYR A 132 -1.57 -9.91 8.69
N VAL A 133 -0.61 -9.08 8.31
CA VAL A 133 0.43 -8.60 9.22
C VAL A 133 0.27 -7.11 9.42
N GLN A 134 0.39 -6.68 10.68
CA GLN A 134 0.31 -5.29 11.11
C GLN A 134 1.70 -4.85 11.63
N TRP A 135 2.16 -3.67 11.22
CA TRP A 135 3.32 -2.99 11.80
C TRP A 135 2.86 -1.66 12.41
N ASP A 136 3.38 -1.34 13.59
CA ASP A 136 3.18 -0.06 14.28
C ASP A 136 4.27 0.92 13.86
N LEU A 137 3.87 2.04 13.25
CA LEU A 137 4.76 3.09 12.74
C LEU A 137 5.03 4.19 13.78
N SER A 138 4.41 4.14 14.96
CA SER A 138 4.41 5.24 15.93
C SER A 138 5.76 5.54 16.58
N SER A 139 6.69 4.58 16.59
CA SER A 139 8.01 4.74 17.21
C SER A 139 8.93 5.73 16.47
N ASN A 140 8.67 5.95 15.18
CA ASN A 140 9.56 6.61 14.24
C ASN A 140 10.99 6.04 14.16
N ASP A 141 11.20 4.82 14.64
CA ASP A 141 12.48 4.12 14.62
C ASP A 141 12.38 2.86 13.73
N PRO A 142 13.15 2.76 12.62
CA PRO A 142 13.01 1.66 11.66
C PRO A 142 13.11 0.26 12.28
N GLN A 143 13.99 0.08 13.26
CA GLN A 143 14.17 -1.23 13.91
C GLN A 143 12.98 -1.57 14.79
N THR A 144 12.50 -0.62 15.60
CA THR A 144 11.31 -0.78 16.42
C THR A 144 10.05 -1.03 15.58
N ILE A 145 9.94 -0.38 14.42
CA ILE A 145 8.86 -0.65 13.46
C ILE A 145 8.94 -2.10 12.98
N TYR A 146 10.10 -2.55 12.51
CA TYR A 146 10.28 -3.93 12.06
C TYR A 146 9.94 -4.96 13.15
N ASP A 147 10.44 -4.74 14.37
CA ASP A 147 10.20 -5.63 15.51
C ASP A 147 8.74 -5.63 15.99
N SER A 148 7.92 -4.65 15.55
CA SER A 148 6.49 -4.57 15.89
C SER A 148 5.58 -5.49 15.07
N ALA A 149 6.13 -6.18 14.06
CA ALA A 149 5.37 -7.02 13.15
C ALA A 149 4.49 -8.02 13.91
N ASN A 150 3.18 -7.98 13.65
CA ASN A 150 2.21 -8.83 14.32
C ASN A 150 1.26 -9.48 13.31
N VAL A 151 1.23 -10.81 13.27
CA VAL A 151 0.24 -11.55 12.49
C VAL A 151 -1.11 -11.46 13.20
N VAL A 152 -2.02 -10.65 12.66
CA VAL A 152 -3.34 -10.40 13.26
C VAL A 152 -4.42 -11.36 12.78
N HIS A 153 -4.20 -12.02 11.65
CA HIS A 153 -5.11 -13.03 11.12
C HIS A 153 -4.39 -13.98 10.15
N VAL A 154 -4.89 -15.20 10.09
CA VAL A 154 -4.45 -16.23 9.14
C VAL A 154 -5.69 -16.82 8.49
N GLU A 155 -5.73 -16.76 7.16
CA GLU A 155 -6.85 -17.24 6.37
C GLU A 155 -6.39 -18.42 5.49
N GLN A 156 -7.26 -19.42 5.35
CA GLN A 156 -7.05 -20.52 4.41
C GLN A 156 -7.79 -20.20 3.12
N VAL A 157 -7.11 -20.33 1.98
CA VAL A 157 -7.62 -19.93 0.66
C VAL A 157 -7.60 -21.15 -0.28
N PRO A 158 -8.68 -21.96 -0.31
CA PRO A 158 -8.75 -23.13 -1.16
C PRO A 158 -8.70 -22.74 -2.65
N GLY A 159 -7.81 -23.34 -3.43
CA GLY A 159 -7.74 -23.12 -4.89
C GLY A 159 -6.54 -22.30 -5.37
N GLY A 160 -5.75 -21.74 -4.45
CA GLY A 160 -4.41 -21.26 -4.75
C GLY A 160 -4.23 -19.74 -4.83
N MET A 161 -2.99 -19.38 -5.12
CA MET A 161 -2.45 -18.03 -4.92
C MET A 161 -2.85 -17.06 -6.04
N LEU A 162 -3.78 -16.14 -5.74
CA LEU A 162 -3.72 -14.78 -6.29
C LEU A 162 -3.30 -13.85 -5.17
N VAL A 163 -2.42 -12.93 -5.52
CA VAL A 163 -1.86 -11.91 -4.62
C VAL A 163 -2.96 -10.89 -4.30
N PRO A 164 -3.52 -10.86 -3.08
CA PRO A 164 -4.60 -9.95 -2.79
C PRO A 164 -4.04 -8.56 -2.48
N TRP A 165 -4.75 -7.55 -2.96
CA TRP A 165 -4.41 -6.17 -2.68
C TRP A 165 -5.40 -5.55 -1.70
N PRO A 166 -5.00 -5.31 -0.43
CA PRO A 166 -5.84 -4.61 0.52
C PRO A 166 -6.13 -3.19 0.05
N ARG A 167 -7.33 -2.69 0.37
CA ARG A 167 -7.76 -1.32 0.10
C ARG A 167 -8.52 -0.75 1.28
N LEU A 168 -8.16 0.47 1.66
CA LEU A 168 -8.95 1.27 2.59
C LEU A 168 -10.26 1.71 1.92
N GLY A 169 -11.38 1.32 2.51
CA GLY A 169 -12.73 1.72 2.12
C GLY A 169 -13.12 3.09 2.68
N PRO A 170 -14.16 3.73 2.14
CA PRO A 170 -14.69 5.01 2.64
C PRO A 170 -15.37 4.87 4.03
N ASP A 171 -15.66 3.64 4.45
CA ASP A 171 -16.16 3.29 5.78
C ASP A 171 -15.05 3.20 6.84
N GLY A 172 -13.79 3.42 6.44
CA GLY A 172 -12.62 3.32 7.32
C GLY A 172 -12.15 1.88 7.55
N CYS A 173 -12.76 0.88 6.91
CA CYS A 173 -12.32 -0.51 6.97
C CYS A 173 -11.25 -0.79 5.90
N ILE A 174 -10.40 -1.80 6.10
CA ILE A 174 -9.52 -2.31 5.03
C ILE A 174 -10.12 -3.58 4.48
N HIS A 175 -10.40 -3.63 3.18
CA HIS A 175 -10.97 -4.79 2.51
C HIS A 175 -9.92 -5.49 1.65
N VAL A 176 -9.87 -6.81 1.77
CA VAL A 176 -8.90 -7.68 1.11
C VAL A 176 -9.66 -8.68 0.24
N PRO A 177 -9.51 -8.63 -1.09
CA PRO A 177 -10.21 -9.57 -1.97
C PRO A 177 -9.65 -10.96 -1.74
N VAL A 178 -10.52 -11.94 -1.50
CA VAL A 178 -10.09 -13.34 -1.40
C VAL A 178 -10.05 -13.95 -2.80
N ALA A 179 -8.91 -14.54 -3.14
CA ALA A 179 -8.68 -15.15 -4.45
C ALA A 179 -9.69 -16.27 -4.72
N PHE A 180 -10.26 -16.30 -5.93
CA PHE A 180 -11.24 -17.34 -6.33
C PHE A 180 -12.43 -17.47 -5.39
N GLU A 181 -12.79 -16.39 -4.71
CA GLU A 181 -13.96 -16.32 -3.84
C GLU A 181 -14.84 -15.15 -4.24
N HIS A 182 -16.06 -15.14 -3.70
CA HIS A 182 -17.06 -14.11 -3.95
C HIS A 182 -17.18 -13.09 -2.82
N HIS A 183 -16.15 -12.97 -1.98
CA HIS A 183 -16.22 -12.12 -0.80
C HIS A 183 -14.90 -11.43 -0.46
N TYR A 184 -14.99 -10.34 0.30
CA TYR A 184 -13.84 -9.69 0.93
C TYR A 184 -13.71 -10.12 2.39
N THR A 185 -12.49 -10.42 2.78
CA THR A 185 -12.08 -10.38 4.19
C THR A 185 -11.79 -8.93 4.55
N SER A 186 -12.24 -8.49 5.73
CA SER A 186 -12.15 -7.09 6.12
C SER A 186 -11.56 -6.89 7.49
N ILE A 187 -10.72 -5.88 7.64
CA ILE A 187 -10.20 -5.37 8.91
C ILE A 187 -11.11 -4.22 9.32
N LEU A 188 -11.94 -4.42 10.35
CA LEU A 188 -13.03 -3.50 10.69
C LEU A 188 -12.59 -2.31 11.54
N MET A 189 -11.53 -2.48 12.32
CA MET A 189 -11.01 -1.44 13.23
C MET A 189 -9.51 -1.22 12.99
N PRO A 190 -9.09 -0.83 11.78
CA PRO A 190 -7.68 -0.84 11.38
C PRO A 190 -6.76 0.09 12.19
N ASP A 191 -7.32 1.03 12.94
CA ASP A 191 -6.59 1.90 13.88
C ASP A 191 -6.34 1.27 15.25
N LEU A 192 -6.78 0.02 15.49
CA LEU A 192 -6.55 -0.69 16.75
C LEU A 192 -5.45 -1.75 16.61
N ALA A 193 -4.63 -1.90 17.64
CA ALA A 193 -3.49 -2.82 17.64
C ALA A 193 -3.90 -4.29 17.80
N GLY A 194 -3.19 -5.18 17.10
CA GLY A 194 -3.30 -6.62 17.25
C GLY A 194 -4.71 -7.14 16.96
N PRO A 195 -5.19 -8.16 17.69
CA PRO A 195 -6.53 -8.73 17.49
C PRO A 195 -7.69 -7.72 17.64
N ALA A 196 -7.44 -6.56 18.26
CA ALA A 196 -8.45 -5.51 18.36
C ALA A 196 -8.78 -4.85 17.01
N CYS A 197 -7.96 -5.06 15.97
CA CYS A 197 -8.26 -4.59 14.61
C CYS A 197 -9.45 -5.31 13.94
N GLN A 198 -9.89 -6.46 14.50
CA GLN A 198 -11.06 -7.22 14.07
C GLN A 198 -11.03 -7.60 12.58
N VAL A 199 -10.23 -8.60 12.23
CA VAL A 199 -10.28 -9.22 10.89
C VAL A 199 -11.46 -10.20 10.82
N VAL A 200 -12.33 -10.01 9.82
CA VAL A 200 -13.53 -10.82 9.59
C VAL A 200 -13.54 -11.33 8.15
N SER A 201 -13.42 -12.65 7.99
CA SER A 201 -13.58 -13.33 6.70
C SER A 201 -15.01 -13.22 6.18
N ALA A 202 -15.16 -13.20 4.85
CA ALA A 202 -16.45 -13.11 4.18
C ALA A 202 -17.37 -11.99 4.72
N TYR A 203 -16.77 -10.83 5.01
CA TYR A 203 -17.50 -9.68 5.55
C TYR A 203 -18.39 -9.01 4.50
N ILE A 204 -17.90 -8.88 3.26
CA ILE A 204 -18.67 -8.36 2.12
C ILE A 204 -18.80 -9.44 1.07
N ASP A 205 -20.01 -9.93 0.85
CA ASP A 205 -20.34 -10.80 -0.27
C ASP A 205 -20.66 -9.98 -1.53
N LEU A 206 -20.03 -10.34 -2.65
CA LEU A 206 -20.32 -9.80 -3.96
C LEU A 206 -21.17 -10.81 -4.76
N PRO A 207 -22.41 -10.47 -5.14
CA PRO A 207 -23.19 -11.32 -6.03
C PRO A 207 -22.57 -11.29 -7.45
N GLY A 208 -21.95 -12.38 -7.92
CA GLY A 208 -21.38 -12.43 -9.27
C GLY A 208 -20.26 -13.46 -9.49
N SER A 209 -19.46 -13.28 -10.56
CA SER A 209 -18.32 -14.13 -10.92
C SER A 209 -17.11 -13.92 -10.01
N TRP A 210 -16.19 -14.89 -10.02
CA TRP A 210 -14.95 -14.94 -9.22
C TRP A 210 -14.11 -13.66 -9.32
N MET A 211 -13.49 -13.25 -8.21
CA MET A 211 -12.54 -12.13 -8.19
C MET A 211 -11.14 -12.57 -8.63
N ASP A 212 -10.49 -11.77 -9.49
CA ASP A 212 -9.07 -11.95 -9.89
C ASP A 212 -8.08 -11.45 -8.82
N GLY A 213 -8.53 -11.26 -7.57
CA GLY A 213 -7.70 -10.80 -6.44
C GLY A 213 -7.20 -9.34 -6.56
N ARG A 214 -7.62 -8.60 -7.59
CA ARG A 214 -7.15 -7.22 -7.84
C ARG A 214 -8.27 -6.22 -7.76
N THR A 215 -8.09 -5.22 -6.91
CA THR A 215 -8.89 -3.99 -6.91
C THR A 215 -8.01 -2.86 -7.45
N THR A 216 -8.54 -2.07 -8.40
CA THR A 216 -7.82 -0.90 -8.91
C THR A 216 -7.58 0.09 -7.77
N ASN A 217 -6.40 0.73 -7.75
CA ASN A 217 -6.12 1.80 -6.79
C ASN A 217 -7.18 2.89 -6.99
N GLN A 218 -8.11 3.04 -6.06
CA GLN A 218 -9.03 4.17 -6.09
C GLN A 218 -8.21 5.40 -5.69
N CYS A 219 -8.41 6.53 -6.36
CA CYS A 219 -8.01 7.81 -5.76
C CYS A 219 -8.78 7.89 -4.44
N LYS A 220 -8.09 7.60 -3.35
CA LYS A 220 -8.69 7.58 -2.03
C LYS A 220 -9.13 9.01 -1.73
N ARG A 221 -10.43 9.23 -1.71
CA ARG A 221 -11.04 10.55 -1.51
C ARG A 221 -10.93 10.87 -0.03
N TYR A 222 -9.81 11.48 0.35
CA TYR A 222 -9.44 11.60 1.76
C TYR A 222 -10.07 12.77 2.52
N HIS A 223 -10.80 13.70 1.88
CA HIS A 223 -11.10 14.99 2.53
C HIS A 223 -12.45 15.64 2.18
N ASP A 224 -13.49 14.87 1.86
CA ASP A 224 -14.85 15.41 1.77
C ASP A 224 -15.58 15.25 3.12
N SER A 225 -15.11 15.96 4.14
CA SER A 225 -15.87 16.24 5.37
C SER A 225 -15.57 17.65 5.86
#